data_AF-A0A351C2J1-F1
#
_entry.id   AF-A0A351C2J1-F1
#
_cell.length_a   1.000
_cell.length_b   1.000
_cell.length_c   1.000
_cell.angle_alpha   90.00
_cell.angle_beta   90.00
_cell.angle_gamma   90.00
#
_symmetry.space_group_name_H-M   'P 1'
#
loop_
_entity.id
_entity.type
_entity.pdbx_description
1 polymer ?
#
loop_
_entity_poly.entity_id
_entity_poly.type
_entity_poly.pdbx_seq_one_letter_code
_entity_poly.pdbx_strand_id
1 'polypeptide(L)' 'MSKYLEFKTPASKEAMELASDFRLKNQGLTYLDTVYWNLPDSALHEEIIFRNEGKLSARSEEH' A
#
# COMPACT_ATOMS: atom_id res chain seq x y z
N MET A 1 13.64 16.83 -15.23
CA MET A 1 13.07 16.54 -13.90
C MET A 1 12.77 15.06 -13.84
N SER A 2 13.29 14.37 -12.84
CA SER A 2 13.33 12.90 -12.76
C SER A 2 11.97 12.31 -13.11
N LYS A 3 11.97 11.46 -14.14
CA LYS A 3 10.85 10.68 -14.65
C LYS A 3 10.52 9.62 -13.60
N TYR A 4 10.02 10.06 -12.44
CA TYR A 4 9.56 9.17 -11.38
C TYR A 4 8.48 8.33 -12.02
N LEU A 5 8.79 7.05 -12.10
CA LEU A 5 8.00 6.07 -12.80
C LEU A 5 6.78 5.87 -11.88
N GLU A 6 5.70 6.60 -12.14
CA GLU A 6 4.43 6.47 -11.42
C GLU A 6 3.86 5.08 -11.71
N PHE A 7 4.34 4.10 -10.96
CA PHE A 7 3.84 2.76 -11.04
C PHE A 7 2.61 2.65 -10.17
N LYS A 8 1.51 2.18 -10.77
CA LYS A 8 0.37 1.72 -9.98
C LYS A 8 0.83 0.56 -9.12
N THR A 9 0.71 0.72 -7.81
CA THR A 9 0.95 -0.34 -6.85
C THR A 9 -0.26 -1.29 -6.81
N PRO A 10 -0.09 -2.55 -6.37
CA PRO A 10 -1.19 -3.51 -6.31
C PRO A 10 -2.43 -3.01 -5.56
N ALA A 11 -2.25 -2.31 -4.43
CA ALA A 11 -3.35 -1.84 -3.59
C ALA A 11 -3.88 -0.44 -3.95
N SER A 12 -3.49 0.12 -5.10
CA SER A 12 -3.90 1.47 -5.51
C SER A 12 -5.42 1.63 -5.66
N LYS A 13 -6.11 0.56 -6.04
CA LYS A 13 -7.58 0.56 -6.19
C LYS A 13 -8.24 0.61 -4.82
N GLU A 14 -7.82 -0.26 -3.92
CA GLU A 14 -8.32 -0.42 -2.56
C GLU A 14 -8.04 0.85 -1.75
N ALA A 15 -6.90 1.51 -1.98
CA ALA A 15 -6.59 2.81 -1.38
C ALA A 15 -7.64 3.89 -1.71
N MET A 16 -8.16 3.86 -2.93
CA MET A 16 -9.17 4.82 -3.39
C MET A 16 -10.57 4.42 -2.94
N GLU A 17 -10.92 3.13 -2.98
CA GLU A 17 -12.23 2.61 -2.56
C GLU A 17 -12.45 2.73 -1.05
N LEU A 18 -11.40 2.54 -0.25
CA LEU A 18 -11.46 2.62 1.21
C LEU A 18 -11.09 4.02 1.74
N ALA A 19 -10.84 4.98 0.84
CA ALA A 19 -10.49 6.33 1.24
C ALA A 19 -11.59 6.96 2.09
N SER A 20 -11.20 7.58 3.21
CA SER A 20 -12.12 8.38 4.01
C SER A 20 -12.67 9.57 3.21
N ASP A 21 -13.98 9.83 3.33
CA ASP A 21 -14.65 10.98 2.73
C ASP A 21 -14.01 12.33 3.11
N PHE A 22 -13.54 12.44 4.35
CA PHE A 22 -12.95 13.66 4.88
C PHE A 22 -11.47 13.84 4.50
N ARG A 23 -10.84 12.79 3.96
CA ARG A 23 -9.41 12.72 3.61
C ARG A 23 -8.51 13.28 4.74
N LEU A 24 -7.24 13.56 4.43
CA LEU A 24 -6.25 14.03 5.41
C LEU A 24 -5.89 15.52 5.25
N LYS A 25 -6.49 16.23 4.28
CA LYS A 25 -6.14 17.62 3.95
C LYS A 25 -6.27 18.56 5.16
N ASN A 26 -7.27 18.31 6.02
CA ASN A 26 -7.53 19.14 7.19
C ASN A 26 -6.77 18.71 8.45
N GLN A 27 -6.00 17.62 8.39
CA GLN A 27 -5.25 17.08 9.54
C GLN A 27 -3.80 17.57 9.59
N GLY A 28 -3.40 18.49 8.70
CA GLY A 28 -2.05 19.04 8.65
C GLY A 28 -1.01 18.12 7.99
N LEU A 29 -1.43 16.96 7.47
CA LEU A 29 -0.57 16.07 6.70
C LEU A 29 -0.47 16.57 5.26
N THR A 30 0.74 16.93 4.82
CA THR A 30 1.04 17.45 3.48
C THR A 30 2.04 16.55 2.76
N TYR A 31 2.12 16.66 1.43
CA TYR A 31 3.03 15.89 0.58
C TYR A 31 2.88 14.36 0.66
N LEU A 32 1.65 13.89 0.93
CA LEU A 32 1.32 12.47 0.87
C LEU A 32 1.14 12.04 -0.58
N ASP A 33 1.71 10.89 -0.94
CA ASP A 33 1.54 10.26 -2.26
C ASP A 33 0.27 9.39 -2.25
N THR A 34 0.33 8.22 -1.62
CA THR A 34 -0.81 7.31 -1.45
C THR A 34 -1.08 7.04 0.02
N VAL A 35 -2.36 6.98 0.39
CA VAL A 35 -2.83 6.71 1.76
C VAL A 35 -3.73 5.50 1.73
N TYR A 36 -3.37 4.50 2.53
CA TYR A 36 -4.11 3.25 2.64
C TYR A 36 -4.93 3.24 3.93
N TRP A 37 -6.22 2.94 3.82
CA TRP A 37 -7.14 2.82 4.95
C TRP A 37 -7.65 1.39 5.02
N ASN A 38 -7.45 0.70 6.15
CA ASN A 38 -8.01 -0.64 6.42
C ASN A 38 -7.87 -1.62 5.25
N LEU A 39 -6.67 -1.73 4.66
CA LEU A 39 -6.45 -2.64 3.54
C LEU A 39 -6.83 -4.08 3.91
N PRO A 40 -7.48 -4.82 2.99
CA PRO A 40 -7.68 -6.24 3.17
C PRO A 40 -6.33 -6.96 3.22
N ASP A 41 -6.26 -8.05 3.99
CA ASP A 41 -5.02 -8.80 4.21
C ASP A 41 -4.30 -9.17 2.91
N SER A 42 -5.03 -9.55 1.86
CA SER A 42 -4.44 -9.86 0.54
C SER A 42 -3.69 -8.68 -0.06
N ALA A 43 -4.31 -7.49 -0.08
CA ALA A 43 -3.71 -6.28 -0.63
C ALA A 43 -2.50 -5.82 0.20
N LEU A 44 -2.55 -6.00 1.53
CA LEU A 44 -1.42 -5.72 2.41
C LEU A 44 -0.21 -6.62 2.08
N HIS A 45 -0.43 -7.93 1.91
CA HIS A 45 0.65 -8.85 1.53
C HIS A 45 1.25 -8.50 0.16
N GLU A 46 0.41 -8.18 -0.82
CA GLU A 46 0.85 -7.78 -2.15
C GLU A 46 1.69 -6.50 -2.12
N GLU A 47 1.29 -5.48 -1.35
CA GLU A 47 2.06 -4.25 -1.17
C GLU A 47 3.42 -4.50 -0.50
N ILE A 48 3.45 -5.31 0.56
CA ILE A 48 4.70 -5.63 1.26
C ILE A 48 5.71 -6.30 0.30
N ILE A 49 5.22 -7.21 -0.56
CA ILE A 49 6.06 -7.88 -1.57
C ILE A 49 6.47 -6.90 -2.67
N PHE A 50 5.53 -6.10 -3.21
CA PHE A 50 5.79 -5.13 -4.28
C PHE A 50 6.81 -4.07 -3.87
N ARG A 51 6.71 -3.56 -2.63
CA ARG A 51 7.63 -2.57 -2.05
C ARG A 51 8.94 -3.20 -1.58
N ASN A 52 9.07 -4.52 -1.72
CA ASN A 52 10.23 -5.30 -1.28
C ASN A 52 10.53 -5.11 0.24
N GLU A 53 9.47 -4.97 1.03
CA GLU A 53 9.53 -4.81 2.49
C GLU A 53 9.38 -6.14 3.23
N GLY A 54 8.96 -7.18 2.52
CA GLY A 54 8.85 -8.55 3.04
C GLY A 54 8.83 -9.59 1.93
N LYS A 55 8.99 -10.85 2.31
CA LYS A 55 8.97 -12.00 1.40
C LYS A 55 8.13 -13.11 2.01
N LEU A 56 7.45 -13.87 1.16
CA LEU A 56 6.76 -15.08 1.59
C LEU A 56 7.80 -16.10 2.03
N SER A 57 7.69 -16.57 3.27
CA SER A 57 8.48 -17.70 3.73
C SER A 57 7.93 -18.98 3.12
N ALA A 58 8.84 -19.89 2.75
CA ALA A 58 8.43 -21.26 2.51
C ALA A 58 7.88 -21.85 3.83
N ARG A 59 6.91 -22.76 3.70
CA ARG A 59 6.44 -23.55 4.83
C ARG A 59 7.63 -24.34 5.37
N SER A 60 8.02 -24.05 6.61
CA SER A 60 8.92 -24.92 7.37
C SER A 60 8.19 -26.23 7.61
N GLU A 61 8.58 -27.30 6.92
CA GLU A 61 8.17 -28.64 7.33
C GLU A 61 9.03 -28.98 8.55
N GLU A 62 8.49 -28.71 9.74
CA GLU A 62 9.05 -29.26 10.98
C GLU A 62 8.78 -30.76 11.01
N HIS A 63 9.87 -31.52 11.21
CA HIS A 63 9.92 -32.97 11.33
C HIS A 63 9.18 -33.51 12.55
#